data_AF-A0A8D5ZHQ9-F1
#
_entry.id   AF-A0A8D5ZHQ9-F1
#
_cell.length_a   1.000
_cell.length_b   1.000
_cell.length_c   1.000
_cell.angle_alpha   90.00
_cell.angle_beta   90.00
_cell.angle_gamma   90.00
#
_symmetry.space_group_name_H-M   'P 1'
#
loop_
_entity.id
_entity.type
_entity.pdbx_description
1 polymer ?
#
loop_
_entity_poly.entity_id
_entity_poly.type
_entity_poly.pdbx_seq_one_letter_code
_entity_poly.pdbx_strand_id
1 'polypeptide(L)'
;MNLTLWTHNVNSLGKGWAAAYRQTVGCAVGPSEANGIVFVASNSGPVYAINVYTGKIIFKLPLPSTLSMWMPLVYHGILYLGLGGAMFNYQQGLLNAYGGGHRGQYTGVSGLLALNATTGKPLWFILTKSQAMPTRIIVNNKLVFDDGDGNIYGVNPFNGKVLWKFSYNGSGNMASLDYYNGIVIAGFSEAYPVNTSAIVGVYIKNGSLAWIIKLPFAVTSSVGDAVPGVYNGYLVDGFLGYGSGHGPYLSDIKAREVLLIANASTGKILVLENVTNKTVHPSDTNNGYNPLVINSTIYLPTITGTVEAFNLQGKLLWSSPQISNTVIQSAPLLYKNFLIVTTGPNIVVLNASGGKVINVYHTPFIIRQQPVIVGQTVIETTSTDWVFAIPLVDLLHETEVPPLGVAKLYPNMLLRLHIRVTVKA
;
A
#
# COMPACT_ATOMS: atom_id res chain seq x y z
N MET A 1 16.59 15.19 -17.64
CA MET A 1 18.00 14.75 -17.50
C MET A 1 17.97 13.22 -17.49
N ASN A 2 18.72 12.57 -18.39
CA ASN A 2 18.63 11.12 -18.63
C ASN A 2 19.29 10.34 -17.49
N LEU A 3 18.49 9.68 -16.66
CA LEU A 3 18.95 8.71 -15.67
C LEU A 3 19.36 7.42 -16.38
N THR A 4 20.49 6.84 -15.98
CA THR A 4 21.01 5.57 -16.50
C THR A 4 20.17 4.43 -15.92
N LEU A 5 19.71 3.51 -16.78
CA LEU A 5 18.88 2.36 -16.38
C LEU A 5 19.66 1.47 -15.39
N TRP A 6 19.04 1.06 -14.28
CA TRP A 6 19.62 0.14 -13.31
C TRP A 6 18.58 -0.86 -12.78
N THR A 7 19.05 -2.05 -12.39
CA THR A 7 18.25 -3.13 -11.81
C THR A 7 19.04 -3.85 -10.72
N HIS A 8 18.44 -4.12 -9.56
CA HIS A 8 19.04 -4.96 -8.52
C HIS A 8 18.18 -6.19 -8.23
N ASN A 9 18.86 -7.34 -8.16
CA ASN A 9 18.31 -8.59 -7.68
C ASN A 9 18.52 -8.66 -6.16
N VAL A 10 17.46 -8.80 -5.37
CA VAL A 10 17.56 -8.94 -3.91
C VAL A 10 17.13 -10.33 -3.38
N ASN A 11 17.02 -11.34 -4.26
CA ASN A 11 16.48 -12.68 -3.96
C ASN A 11 17.15 -13.44 -2.79
N SER A 12 16.30 -14.00 -1.92
CA SER A 12 16.48 -15.33 -1.31
C SER A 12 15.35 -16.27 -1.78
N LEU A 13 15.72 -17.41 -2.36
CA LEU A 13 14.86 -18.37 -3.08
C LEU A 13 13.72 -19.00 -2.25
N GLY A 14 12.58 -19.32 -2.91
CA GLY A 14 11.62 -20.32 -2.41
C GLY A 14 10.22 -20.29 -3.03
N LYS A 15 9.98 -20.98 -4.17
CA LYS A 15 8.65 -21.09 -4.80
C LYS A 15 7.57 -21.57 -3.81
N GLY A 16 6.52 -20.78 -3.58
CA GLY A 16 5.30 -21.25 -2.90
C GLY A 16 4.25 -20.16 -2.66
N TRP A 17 3.04 -20.33 -3.20
CA TRP A 17 1.77 -19.64 -2.89
C TRP A 17 1.78 -18.10 -2.91
N ALA A 18 1.19 -17.49 -3.94
CA ALA A 18 1.32 -16.06 -4.27
C ALA A 18 1.00 -15.02 -3.16
N ALA A 19 0.14 -15.36 -2.18
CA ALA A 19 -0.13 -14.48 -1.03
C ALA A 19 0.92 -14.66 0.09
N ALA A 20 1.29 -15.91 0.41
CA ALA A 20 2.34 -16.22 1.38
C ALA A 20 3.72 -15.84 0.86
N TYR A 21 4.05 -16.11 -0.42
CA TYR A 21 5.30 -15.67 -1.06
C TYR A 21 5.47 -14.15 -0.93
N ARG A 22 4.46 -13.35 -1.31
CA ARG A 22 4.49 -11.88 -1.14
C ARG A 22 4.74 -11.47 0.32
N GLN A 23 4.08 -12.15 1.25
CA GLN A 23 4.19 -11.91 2.68
C GLN A 23 5.37 -12.67 3.33
N THR A 24 6.34 -13.18 2.56
CA THR A 24 7.54 -13.85 3.08
C THR A 24 8.80 -13.54 2.28
N VAL A 25 8.67 -13.02 1.05
CA VAL A 25 9.74 -12.57 0.15
C VAL A 25 9.20 -11.50 -0.83
N GLY A 26 10.08 -10.62 -1.32
CA GLY A 26 9.69 -9.54 -2.23
C GLY A 26 9.29 -8.23 -1.56
N CYS A 27 8.96 -7.21 -2.33
CA CYS A 27 8.52 -5.91 -1.81
C CYS A 27 6.99 -5.86 -1.75
N ALA A 28 6.38 -5.62 -0.59
CA ALA A 28 4.92 -5.53 -0.49
C ALA A 28 4.35 -4.18 -0.92
N VAL A 29 5.19 -3.14 -0.88
CA VAL A 29 4.89 -1.73 -1.14
C VAL A 29 5.97 -1.14 -2.05
N GLY A 30 5.66 0.01 -2.64
CA GLY A 30 6.56 0.73 -3.54
C GLY A 30 7.79 1.32 -2.85
N PRO A 31 8.77 1.78 -3.64
CA PRO A 31 9.92 2.51 -3.13
C PRO A 31 9.52 3.92 -2.65
N SER A 32 10.37 4.52 -1.81
CA SER A 32 10.31 5.95 -1.49
C SER A 32 11.60 6.64 -1.93
N GLU A 33 11.54 7.92 -2.29
CA GLU A 33 12.72 8.71 -2.63
C GLU A 33 12.85 9.90 -1.69
N ALA A 34 14.08 10.16 -1.24
CA ALA A 34 14.43 11.39 -0.55
C ALA A 34 15.89 11.76 -0.81
N ASN A 35 16.12 12.99 -1.27
CA ASN A 35 17.44 13.61 -1.45
C ASN A 35 18.42 12.76 -2.28
N GLY A 36 17.93 12.16 -3.37
CA GLY A 36 18.75 11.33 -4.26
C GLY A 36 18.96 9.90 -3.78
N ILE A 37 18.24 9.47 -2.74
CA ILE A 37 18.28 8.11 -2.21
C ILE A 37 16.89 7.48 -2.35
N VAL A 38 16.85 6.32 -2.98
CA VAL A 38 15.68 5.44 -3.02
C VAL A 38 15.78 4.44 -1.88
N PHE A 39 14.75 4.38 -1.04
CA PHE A 39 14.63 3.38 0.01
C PHE A 39 13.65 2.29 -0.41
N VAL A 40 14.09 1.05 -0.25
CA VAL A 40 13.32 -0.15 -0.61
C VAL A 40 13.26 -1.07 0.61
N ALA A 41 12.06 -1.52 0.95
CA ALA A 41 11.86 -2.43 2.06
C ALA A 41 11.39 -3.78 1.52
N SER A 42 12.16 -4.84 1.83
CA SER A 42 11.86 -6.20 1.38
C SER A 42 11.31 -7.04 2.54
N ASN A 43 10.34 -7.89 2.21
CA ASN A 43 9.85 -8.96 3.07
C ASN A 43 10.83 -10.13 3.17
N SER A 44 11.97 -10.12 2.45
CA SER A 44 13.10 -11.00 2.78
C SER A 44 13.86 -10.53 4.04
N GLY A 45 13.46 -9.41 4.65
CA GLY A 45 14.02 -8.87 5.90
C GLY A 45 14.88 -7.60 5.77
N PRO A 46 15.59 -7.31 4.65
CA PRO A 46 16.43 -6.12 4.58
C PRO A 46 15.70 -4.87 4.08
N VAL A 47 16.18 -3.72 4.55
CA VAL A 47 15.96 -2.40 3.94
C VAL A 47 17.21 -1.98 3.18
N TYR A 48 17.02 -1.43 1.99
CA TYR A 48 18.06 -0.93 1.12
C TYR A 48 17.94 0.59 0.98
N ALA A 49 19.07 1.29 1.02
CA ALA A 49 19.21 2.64 0.53
C ALA A 49 20.04 2.60 -0.74
N ILE A 50 19.52 3.17 -1.82
CA ILE A 50 20.09 3.07 -3.17
C ILE A 50 20.25 4.47 -3.72
N ASN A 51 21.44 4.81 -4.20
CA ASN A 51 21.64 6.09 -4.88
C ASN A 51 20.83 6.10 -6.18
N VAL A 52 19.89 7.04 -6.30
CA VAL A 52 18.91 7.06 -7.40
C VAL A 52 19.56 7.22 -8.78
N TYR A 53 20.70 7.91 -8.84
CA TYR A 53 21.39 8.26 -10.08
C TYR A 53 22.26 7.13 -10.61
N THR A 54 22.88 6.36 -9.72
CA THR A 54 23.86 5.33 -10.07
C THR A 54 23.32 3.90 -9.88
N GLY A 55 22.20 3.77 -9.16
CA GLY A 55 21.72 2.49 -8.66
C GLY A 55 22.62 1.88 -7.59
N LYS A 56 23.74 2.47 -7.17
CA LYS A 56 24.61 1.80 -6.19
C LYS A 56 23.94 1.74 -4.81
N ILE A 57 24.02 0.58 -4.16
CA ILE A 57 23.59 0.42 -2.77
C ILE A 57 24.49 1.29 -1.88
N ILE A 58 23.87 2.18 -1.12
CA ILE A 58 24.51 3.00 -0.09
C ILE A 58 24.63 2.18 1.19
N PHE A 59 23.54 1.57 1.63
CA PHE A 59 23.55 0.59 2.71
C PHE A 59 22.46 -0.47 2.52
N LYS A 60 22.69 -1.62 3.17
CA LYS A 60 21.71 -2.69 3.39
C LYS A 60 21.63 -2.95 4.88
N LEU A 61 20.44 -2.90 5.45
CA LEU A 61 20.20 -3.16 6.86
C LEU A 61 19.25 -4.36 7.02
N PRO A 62 19.70 -5.49 7.55
CA PRO A 62 18.80 -6.57 7.98
C PRO A 62 17.95 -6.12 9.17
N LEU A 63 16.63 -6.33 9.10
CA LEU A 63 15.72 -6.07 10.21
C LEU A 63 15.48 -7.33 11.06
N PRO A 64 15.25 -7.17 12.37
CA PRO A 64 14.94 -8.28 13.27
C PRO A 64 13.53 -8.87 13.05
N SER A 65 12.66 -8.16 12.33
CA SER A 65 11.32 -8.64 11.94
C SER A 65 11.26 -8.95 10.46
N THR A 66 10.52 -10.00 10.10
CA THR A 66 10.56 -10.59 8.76
C THR A 66 9.76 -9.83 7.70
N LEU A 67 8.87 -8.89 8.06
CA LEU A 67 7.97 -8.25 7.10
C LEU A 67 8.09 -6.71 7.10
N SER A 68 8.32 -6.16 5.91
CA SER A 68 8.36 -4.73 5.63
C SER A 68 7.22 -4.37 4.69
N MET A 69 6.09 -3.96 5.26
CA MET A 69 4.84 -3.75 4.53
C MET A 69 4.37 -2.28 4.48
N TRP A 70 5.29 -1.35 4.67
CA TRP A 70 5.09 0.11 4.67
C TRP A 70 6.04 0.78 3.68
N MET A 71 5.66 1.95 3.16
CA MET A 71 6.60 2.79 2.42
C MET A 71 7.57 3.46 3.40
N PRO A 72 8.90 3.45 3.15
CA PRO A 72 9.83 4.14 4.02
C PRO A 72 9.56 5.64 4.05
N LEU A 73 9.59 6.25 5.24
CA LEU A 73 9.38 7.69 5.42
C LEU A 73 10.69 8.35 5.82
N VAL A 74 11.06 9.44 5.15
CA VAL A 74 12.25 10.22 5.48
C VAL A 74 11.87 11.65 5.86
N TYR A 75 12.41 12.14 6.97
CA TYR A 75 12.23 13.52 7.42
C TYR A 75 13.48 14.00 8.18
N HIS A 76 14.02 15.16 7.76
CA HIS A 76 15.27 15.73 8.30
C HIS A 76 16.44 14.71 8.40
N GLY A 77 16.60 13.87 7.36
CA GLY A 77 17.67 12.87 7.33
C GLY A 77 17.46 11.67 8.26
N ILE A 78 16.27 11.54 8.85
CA ILE A 78 15.86 10.37 9.63
C ILE A 78 14.93 9.52 8.79
N LEU A 79 15.24 8.23 8.69
CA LEU A 79 14.45 7.22 8.03
C LEU A 79 13.67 6.42 9.08
N TYR A 80 12.35 6.32 8.92
CA TYR A 80 11.48 5.60 9.85
C TYR A 80 11.01 4.29 9.23
N LEU A 81 11.12 3.21 10.00
CA LEU A 81 10.80 1.82 9.62
C LEU A 81 9.81 1.21 10.61
N GLY A 82 8.78 0.54 10.10
CA GLY A 82 7.82 -0.19 10.91
C GLY A 82 8.29 -1.62 11.11
N LEU A 83 8.02 -2.20 12.27
CA LEU A 83 8.43 -3.55 12.63
C LEU A 83 7.21 -4.39 13.01
N GLY A 84 7.33 -5.69 12.79
CA GLY A 84 6.27 -6.67 13.03
C GLY A 84 5.61 -7.16 11.74
N GLY A 85 4.89 -8.27 11.82
CA GLY A 85 4.36 -8.97 10.64
C GLY A 85 2.86 -9.22 10.66
N ALA A 86 2.34 -9.63 9.50
CA ALA A 86 0.91 -9.90 9.28
C ALA A 86 0.38 -11.17 9.97
N MET A 87 1.26 -11.99 10.56
CA MET A 87 0.91 -13.31 11.11
C MET A 87 0.24 -13.19 12.47
N PHE A 88 -0.64 -14.14 12.78
CA PHE A 88 -1.16 -14.36 14.13
C PHE A 88 -0.32 -15.43 14.83
N ASN A 89 -0.12 -15.26 16.14
CA ASN A 89 0.21 -16.40 16.99
C ASN A 89 -1.06 -17.26 17.22
N TYR A 90 -0.91 -18.45 17.80
CA TYR A 90 -2.03 -19.37 18.00
C TYR A 90 -3.19 -18.75 18.81
N GLN A 91 -2.87 -18.04 19.90
CA GLN A 91 -3.88 -17.39 20.75
C GLN A 91 -4.68 -16.34 19.97
N GLN A 92 -4.02 -15.49 19.20
CA GLN A 92 -4.69 -14.48 18.38
C GLN A 92 -5.45 -15.11 17.21
N GLY A 93 -4.96 -16.22 16.66
CA GLY A 93 -5.68 -17.00 15.65
C GLY A 93 -7.01 -17.56 16.18
N LEU A 94 -7.04 -18.03 17.44
CA LEU A 94 -8.29 -18.45 18.08
C LEU A 94 -9.26 -17.27 18.24
N LEU A 95 -8.80 -16.10 18.69
CA LEU A 95 -9.65 -14.92 18.80
C LEU A 95 -10.18 -14.47 17.44
N ASN A 96 -9.36 -14.55 16.39
CA ASN A 96 -9.76 -14.25 15.02
C ASN A 96 -10.93 -15.12 14.54
N ALA A 97 -11.04 -16.36 15.01
CA ALA A 97 -12.18 -17.22 14.69
C ALA A 97 -13.51 -16.77 15.35
N TYR A 98 -13.45 -15.95 16.41
CA TYR A 98 -14.61 -15.42 17.13
C TYR A 98 -14.92 -13.96 16.79
N GLY A 99 -14.40 -13.45 15.68
CA GLY A 99 -14.65 -12.09 15.21
C GLY A 99 -13.55 -11.09 15.51
N GLY A 100 -12.35 -11.57 15.87
CA GLY A 100 -11.14 -10.81 15.58
C GLY A 100 -9.93 -11.10 16.47
N GLY A 101 -8.74 -11.05 15.87
CA GLY A 101 -7.46 -11.12 16.57
C GLY A 101 -6.58 -9.92 16.21
N HIS A 102 -5.52 -9.70 16.97
CA HIS A 102 -4.54 -8.65 16.72
C HIS A 102 -3.35 -9.22 15.93
N ARG A 103 -3.21 -8.83 14.65
CA ARG A 103 -2.12 -9.30 13.78
C ARG A 103 -0.78 -8.86 14.34
N GLY A 104 0.23 -9.70 14.32
CA GLY A 104 1.60 -9.35 14.73
C GLY A 104 1.83 -9.36 16.24
N GLN A 105 0.77 -9.52 17.05
CA GLN A 105 0.88 -9.48 18.50
C GLN A 105 1.75 -10.62 19.04
N TYR A 106 2.83 -10.27 19.74
CA TYR A 106 3.82 -11.21 20.29
C TYR A 106 4.44 -12.18 19.25
N THR A 107 4.59 -11.73 18.00
CA THR A 107 5.21 -12.53 16.92
C THR A 107 6.70 -12.23 16.70
N GLY A 108 7.30 -11.41 17.56
CA GLY A 108 8.67 -10.94 17.46
C GLY A 108 8.81 -9.50 17.95
N VAL A 109 9.82 -8.80 17.45
CA VAL A 109 10.00 -7.36 17.73
C VAL A 109 9.05 -6.57 16.83
N SER A 110 8.18 -5.78 17.43
CA SER A 110 7.25 -4.88 16.74
C SER A 110 7.38 -3.44 17.21
N GLY A 111 7.03 -2.50 16.35
CA GLY A 111 7.01 -1.08 16.64
C GLY A 111 7.72 -0.23 15.61
N LEU A 112 8.39 0.82 16.04
CA LEU A 112 8.93 1.85 15.16
C LEU A 112 10.43 2.02 15.38
N LEU A 113 11.21 1.92 14.32
CA LEU A 113 12.66 2.11 14.32
C LEU A 113 13.02 3.35 13.50
N ALA A 114 13.81 4.25 14.10
CA ALA A 114 14.35 5.41 13.41
C ALA A 114 15.84 5.23 13.15
N LEU A 115 16.27 5.56 11.95
CA LEU A 115 17.64 5.41 11.47
C LEU A 115 18.15 6.71 10.89
N ASN A 116 19.47 6.90 10.87
CA ASN A 116 20.07 7.88 10.00
C ASN A 116 19.86 7.43 8.53
N ALA A 117 19.22 8.27 7.72
CA ALA A 117 18.83 7.95 6.35
C ALA A 117 20.03 7.78 5.38
N THR A 118 21.23 8.22 5.76
CA THR A 118 22.44 8.10 4.94
C THR A 118 23.34 6.95 5.36
N THR A 119 23.36 6.60 6.65
CA THR A 119 24.27 5.56 7.19
C THR A 119 23.56 4.28 7.63
N GLY A 120 22.23 4.28 7.73
CA GLY A 120 21.44 3.15 8.24
C GLY A 120 21.64 2.87 9.73
N LYS A 121 22.32 3.76 10.47
CA LYS A 121 22.59 3.58 11.90
C LYS A 121 21.34 3.87 12.73
N PRO A 122 20.99 3.03 13.72
CA PRO A 122 19.83 3.28 14.57
C PRO A 122 20.02 4.56 15.41
N LEU A 123 18.94 5.32 15.53
CA LEU A 123 18.87 6.54 16.34
C LEU A 123 18.02 6.30 17.59
N TRP A 124 16.83 5.74 17.41
CA TRP A 124 15.92 5.39 18.50
C TRP A 124 14.93 4.32 18.04
N PHE A 125 14.27 3.67 19.00
CA PHE A 125 13.21 2.68 18.75
C PHE A 125 12.05 2.86 19.74
N ILE A 126 10.86 2.47 19.31
CA ILE A 126 9.65 2.34 20.13
C ILE A 126 9.16 0.91 19.98
N LEU A 127 8.94 0.21 21.09
CA LEU A 127 8.31 -1.10 21.09
C LEU A 127 6.80 -0.97 21.18
N THR A 128 6.10 -1.74 20.36
CA THR A 128 4.66 -1.93 20.44
C THR A 128 4.36 -3.41 20.70
N LYS A 129 3.18 -3.67 21.25
CA LYS A 129 2.71 -5.04 21.51
C LYS A 129 2.48 -5.81 20.20
N SER A 130 2.22 -5.08 19.12
CA SER A 130 1.76 -5.60 17.84
C SER A 130 2.39 -4.84 16.66
N GLN A 131 2.29 -5.38 15.46
CA GLN A 131 2.96 -4.87 14.26
C GLN A 131 2.63 -3.41 13.94
N ALA A 132 3.57 -2.71 13.29
CA ALA A 132 3.38 -1.37 12.71
C ALA A 132 3.61 -1.39 11.19
N MET A 133 2.73 -2.10 10.48
CA MET A 133 2.71 -2.28 9.03
C MET A 133 2.16 -1.08 8.26
N PRO A 134 1.18 -0.29 8.76
CA PRO A 134 0.72 0.89 8.04
C PRO A 134 1.83 1.91 7.81
N THR A 135 1.79 2.59 6.66
CA THR A 135 2.70 3.72 6.42
C THR A 135 2.28 4.88 7.31
N ARG A 136 3.26 5.33 8.09
CA ARG A 136 3.20 6.48 9.00
C ARG A 136 3.23 7.82 8.24
N ILE A 137 2.81 8.90 8.90
CA ILE A 137 2.85 10.26 8.35
C ILE A 137 3.59 11.22 9.28
N ILE A 138 4.15 12.30 8.72
CA ILE A 138 4.69 13.42 9.50
C ILE A 138 3.90 14.68 9.20
N VAL A 139 3.28 15.24 10.25
CA VAL A 139 2.49 16.47 10.16
C VAL A 139 2.78 17.34 11.37
N ASN A 140 3.03 18.64 11.15
CA ASN A 140 3.29 19.62 12.21
C ASN A 140 4.37 19.16 13.21
N ASN A 141 5.49 18.65 12.68
CA ASN A 141 6.64 18.08 13.41
C ASN A 141 6.28 16.95 14.38
N LYS A 142 5.20 16.22 14.09
CA LYS A 142 4.82 14.99 14.79
C LYS A 142 4.81 13.86 13.79
N LEU A 143 5.51 12.79 14.13
CA LEU A 143 5.39 11.52 13.43
C LEU A 143 4.20 10.77 14.03
N VAL A 144 3.30 10.29 13.18
CA VAL A 144 2.13 9.51 13.61
C VAL A 144 2.16 8.17 12.93
N PHE A 145 1.95 7.12 13.72
CA PHE A 145 1.83 5.74 13.24
C PHE A 145 0.81 4.99 14.09
N ASP A 146 0.26 3.93 13.55
CA ASP A 146 -0.67 3.02 14.21
C ASP A 146 -0.15 1.58 14.22
N ASP A 147 -0.78 0.73 15.03
CA ASP A 147 -0.39 -0.66 15.22
C ASP A 147 -1.56 -1.66 15.14
N GLY A 148 -1.21 -2.94 15.01
CA GLY A 148 -2.15 -4.06 14.99
C GLY A 148 -2.86 -4.32 16.32
N ASP A 149 -2.53 -3.59 17.39
CA ASP A 149 -3.23 -3.64 18.69
C ASP A 149 -4.25 -2.50 18.82
N GLY A 150 -4.53 -1.79 17.72
CA GLY A 150 -5.57 -0.77 17.65
C GLY A 150 -5.13 0.59 18.17
N ASN A 151 -3.82 0.82 18.30
CA ASN A 151 -3.30 2.06 18.86
C ASN A 151 -2.86 3.02 17.76
N ILE A 152 -3.06 4.34 17.97
CA ILE A 152 -2.49 5.42 17.17
C ILE A 152 -1.57 6.24 18.09
N TYR A 153 -0.34 6.47 17.66
CA TYR A 153 0.69 7.14 18.43
C TYR A 153 1.11 8.43 17.74
N GLY A 154 1.09 9.55 18.46
CA GLY A 154 1.80 10.77 18.07
C GLY A 154 3.14 10.82 18.78
N VAL A 155 4.23 10.89 18.01
CA VAL A 155 5.59 10.82 18.54
C VAL A 155 6.45 11.99 18.06
N ASN A 156 7.42 12.37 18.88
CA ASN A 156 8.45 13.29 18.46
C ASN A 156 9.38 12.59 17.45
N PRO A 157 9.51 13.10 16.21
CA PRO A 157 10.27 12.44 15.15
C PRO A 157 11.79 12.35 15.41
N PHE A 158 12.33 13.17 16.32
CA PHE A 158 13.77 13.26 16.55
C PHE A 158 14.27 12.32 17.65
N ASN A 159 13.44 12.00 18.64
CA ASN A 159 13.85 11.20 19.80
C ASN A 159 12.89 10.05 20.17
N GLY A 160 11.81 9.85 19.40
CA GLY A 160 10.87 8.75 19.63
C GLY A 160 9.97 8.92 20.88
N LYS A 161 10.01 10.07 21.57
CA LYS A 161 9.14 10.31 22.72
C LYS A 161 7.68 10.30 22.27
N VAL A 162 6.88 9.40 22.83
CA VAL A 162 5.42 9.38 22.66
C VAL A 162 4.84 10.64 23.32
N LEU A 163 4.13 11.44 22.53
CA LEU A 163 3.49 12.69 22.95
C LEU A 163 2.03 12.44 23.35
N TRP A 164 1.35 11.55 22.63
CA TRP A 164 0.00 11.10 22.91
C TRP A 164 -0.23 9.71 22.31
N LYS A 165 -1.25 9.02 22.83
CA LYS A 165 -1.71 7.72 22.36
C LYS A 165 -3.23 7.70 22.36
N PHE A 166 -3.84 7.21 21.28
CA PHE A 166 -5.24 6.86 21.20
C PHE A 166 -5.37 5.34 20.99
N SER A 167 -6.45 4.74 21.51
CA SER A 167 -6.71 3.31 21.36
C SER A 167 -8.14 3.10 20.86
N TYR A 168 -8.26 2.32 19.79
CA TYR A 168 -9.50 1.77 19.26
C TYR A 168 -9.46 0.25 19.41
N ASN A 169 -10.60 -0.37 19.70
CA ASN A 169 -10.69 -1.84 19.75
C ASN A 169 -10.79 -2.39 18.31
N GLY A 170 -9.70 -2.35 17.58
CA GLY A 170 -9.58 -2.84 16.20
C GLY A 170 -8.14 -3.26 15.92
N SER A 171 -7.86 -3.67 14.69
CA SER A 171 -6.49 -3.99 14.23
C SER A 171 -6.14 -3.11 13.04
N GLY A 172 -5.15 -2.23 13.18
CA GLY A 172 -4.57 -1.50 12.06
C GLY A 172 -3.71 -2.47 11.26
N ASN A 173 -4.02 -2.72 9.98
CA ASN A 173 -3.35 -3.74 9.18
C ASN A 173 -2.43 -3.11 8.13
N MET A 174 -2.91 -2.86 6.90
CA MET A 174 -2.13 -2.23 5.83
C MET A 174 -2.55 -0.78 5.51
N ALA A 175 -3.71 -0.36 6.01
CA ALA A 175 -4.32 0.95 5.77
C ALA A 175 -3.42 2.07 6.30
N SER A 176 -2.60 2.62 5.41
CA SER A 176 -1.69 3.73 5.71
C SER A 176 -2.48 4.98 6.13
N LEU A 177 -1.89 5.77 7.02
CA LEU A 177 -2.55 6.95 7.57
C LEU A 177 -2.71 8.06 6.53
N ASP A 178 -3.81 8.81 6.61
CA ASP A 178 -4.02 10.05 5.87
C ASP A 178 -4.32 11.22 6.83
N TYR A 179 -4.38 12.44 6.32
CA TYR A 179 -4.54 13.65 7.11
C TYR A 179 -5.41 14.70 6.44
N TYR A 180 -6.29 15.32 7.21
CA TYR A 180 -7.05 16.49 6.78
C TYR A 180 -7.35 17.46 7.91
N ASN A 181 -6.95 18.72 7.73
CA ASN A 181 -7.33 19.85 8.59
C ASN A 181 -7.22 19.56 10.11
N GLY A 182 -6.08 19.02 10.53
CA GLY A 182 -5.82 18.71 11.94
C GLY A 182 -6.26 17.31 12.39
N ILE A 183 -6.88 16.52 11.53
CA ILE A 183 -7.33 15.16 11.83
C ILE A 183 -6.45 14.16 11.08
N VAL A 184 -5.88 13.20 11.81
CA VAL A 184 -5.28 11.99 11.26
C VAL A 184 -6.36 10.93 11.11
N ILE A 185 -6.35 10.22 10.00
CA ILE A 185 -7.36 9.24 9.62
C ILE A 185 -6.69 7.87 9.50
N ALA A 186 -7.26 6.87 10.16
CA ALA A 186 -6.75 5.49 10.21
C ALA A 186 -7.87 4.48 9.96
N GLY A 187 -7.58 3.45 9.16
CA GLY A 187 -8.49 2.33 8.89
C GLY A 187 -8.20 1.14 9.81
N PHE A 188 -9.23 0.60 10.44
CA PHE A 188 -9.14 -0.55 11.33
C PHE A 188 -10.03 -1.68 10.85
N SER A 189 -9.50 -2.90 10.88
CA SER A 189 -10.30 -4.11 10.80
C SER A 189 -10.93 -4.42 12.16
N GLU A 190 -11.97 -5.24 12.12
CA GLU A 190 -12.54 -5.83 13.33
C GLU A 190 -11.49 -6.59 14.14
N ALA A 191 -11.56 -6.46 15.47
CA ALA A 191 -10.70 -7.17 16.42
C ALA A 191 -11.47 -7.42 17.72
N TYR A 192 -11.32 -8.59 18.33
CA TYR A 192 -12.00 -8.89 19.59
C TYR A 192 -11.67 -7.84 20.67
N PRO A 193 -12.65 -7.35 21.45
CA PRO A 193 -14.06 -7.78 21.49
C PRO A 193 -15.00 -7.02 20.53
N VAL A 194 -14.47 -6.10 19.72
CA VAL A 194 -15.27 -5.26 18.82
C VAL A 194 -15.20 -5.81 17.39
N ASN A 195 -16.23 -6.56 17.05
CA ASN A 195 -16.35 -7.27 15.77
C ASN A 195 -16.92 -6.33 14.68
N THR A 196 -16.34 -5.14 14.53
CA THR A 196 -16.67 -4.23 13.43
C THR A 196 -15.46 -3.43 12.98
N SER A 197 -15.25 -3.43 11.67
CA SER A 197 -14.27 -2.54 11.03
C SER A 197 -14.69 -1.07 11.17
N ALA A 198 -13.72 -0.16 11.17
CA ALA A 198 -14.01 1.26 11.26
C ALA A 198 -12.92 2.12 10.63
N ILE A 199 -13.30 3.33 10.22
CA ILE A 199 -12.34 4.40 9.96
C ILE A 199 -12.43 5.39 11.12
N VAL A 200 -11.28 5.76 11.68
CA VAL A 200 -11.19 6.60 12.87
C VAL A 200 -10.41 7.86 12.57
N GLY A 201 -10.99 9.01 12.95
CA GLY A 201 -10.33 10.30 12.92
C GLY A 201 -9.87 10.73 14.32
N VAL A 202 -8.61 11.13 14.48
CA VAL A 202 -8.06 11.69 15.73
C VAL A 202 -7.37 13.02 15.49
N TYR A 203 -7.47 13.96 16.44
CA TYR A 203 -6.81 15.25 16.33
C TYR A 203 -5.30 15.13 16.54
N ILE A 204 -4.50 15.57 15.56
CA ILE A 204 -3.02 15.54 15.57
C ILE A 204 -2.41 16.27 16.79
N LYS A 205 -3.14 17.23 17.34
CA LYS A 205 -2.68 18.08 18.45
C LYS A 205 -2.41 17.27 19.72
N ASN A 206 -3.29 16.32 20.04
CA ASN A 206 -3.35 15.66 21.35
C ASN A 206 -3.83 14.20 21.29
N GLY A 207 -4.16 13.67 20.12
CA GLY A 207 -4.69 12.31 19.95
C GLY A 207 -6.15 12.15 20.40
N SER A 208 -6.87 13.22 20.73
CA SER A 208 -8.28 13.08 21.12
C SER A 208 -9.13 12.70 19.90
N LEU A 209 -10.14 11.87 20.13
CA LEU A 209 -11.07 11.42 19.10
C LEU A 209 -11.76 12.61 18.40
N ALA A 210 -11.78 12.59 17.07
CA ALA A 210 -12.59 13.50 16.27
C ALA A 210 -13.93 12.84 15.88
N TRP A 211 -13.87 11.65 15.29
CA TRP A 211 -15.05 10.89 14.85
C TRP A 211 -14.69 9.41 14.58
N ILE A 212 -15.71 8.56 14.49
CA ILE A 212 -15.61 7.15 14.12
C ILE A 212 -16.68 6.83 13.06
N ILE A 213 -16.27 6.23 11.95
CA ILE A 213 -17.16 5.63 10.96
C ILE A 213 -17.16 4.13 11.19
N LYS A 214 -18.21 3.59 11.81
CA LYS A 214 -18.37 2.12 11.97
C LYS A 214 -18.88 1.51 10.67
N LEU A 215 -18.27 0.40 10.26
CA LEU A 215 -18.54 -0.29 9.00
C LEU A 215 -18.88 -1.77 9.28
N PRO A 216 -20.07 -2.07 9.85
CA PRO A 216 -20.45 -3.44 10.24
C PRO A 216 -20.71 -4.38 9.06
N PHE A 217 -20.79 -3.83 7.85
CA PHE A 217 -20.95 -4.59 6.61
C PHE A 217 -19.62 -4.85 5.89
N ALA A 218 -18.51 -4.25 6.35
CA ALA A 218 -17.19 -4.60 5.83
C ALA A 218 -16.85 -6.03 6.23
N VAL A 219 -16.18 -6.77 5.36
CA VAL A 219 -15.84 -8.18 5.61
C VAL A 219 -14.35 -8.33 5.90
N THR A 220 -14.00 -9.23 6.82
CA THR A 220 -12.60 -9.62 7.09
C THR A 220 -11.73 -8.40 7.45
N SER A 221 -10.56 -8.26 6.83
CA SER A 221 -9.62 -7.15 7.06
C SER A 221 -9.80 -5.96 6.11
N SER A 222 -10.86 -5.90 5.30
CA SER A 222 -10.97 -5.01 4.14
C SER A 222 -10.64 -3.54 4.42
N VAL A 223 -11.33 -2.92 5.37
CA VAL A 223 -11.11 -1.51 5.77
C VAL A 223 -9.75 -1.27 6.40
N GLY A 224 -9.23 -2.25 7.16
CA GLY A 224 -7.91 -2.13 7.76
C GLY A 224 -6.77 -2.39 6.77
N ASP A 225 -7.08 -2.90 5.57
CA ASP A 225 -6.12 -3.11 4.49
C ASP A 225 -6.20 -2.05 3.39
N ALA A 226 -7.34 -1.35 3.27
CA ALA A 226 -7.59 -0.31 2.29
C ALA A 226 -6.96 1.02 2.73
N VAL A 227 -6.15 1.62 1.86
CA VAL A 227 -5.56 2.94 2.13
C VAL A 227 -6.56 4.00 1.68
N PRO A 228 -7.19 4.75 2.60
CA PRO A 228 -8.11 5.80 2.21
C PRO A 228 -7.35 6.96 1.53
N GLY A 229 -8.01 7.67 0.63
CA GLY A 229 -7.51 8.90 0.03
C GLY A 229 -8.34 10.10 0.47
N VAL A 230 -7.67 11.22 0.78
CA VAL A 230 -8.34 12.47 1.16
C VAL A 230 -8.02 13.60 0.19
N TYR A 231 -9.06 14.31 -0.27
CA TYR A 231 -8.92 15.51 -1.09
C TYR A 231 -10.00 16.54 -0.76
N ASN A 232 -9.60 17.76 -0.44
CA ASN A 232 -10.51 18.91 -0.22
C ASN A 232 -11.71 18.59 0.71
N GLY A 233 -11.47 17.84 1.78
CA GLY A 233 -12.49 17.48 2.77
C GLY A 233 -13.32 16.26 2.43
N TYR A 234 -13.04 15.58 1.33
CA TYR A 234 -13.62 14.29 0.97
C TYR A 234 -12.65 13.18 1.33
N LEU A 235 -13.07 12.31 2.24
CA LEU A 235 -12.44 11.04 2.54
C LEU A 235 -13.05 9.98 1.62
N VAL A 236 -12.23 9.23 0.90
CA VAL A 236 -12.67 8.20 -0.02
C VAL A 236 -11.96 6.91 0.29
N ASP A 237 -12.69 5.81 0.28
CA ASP A 237 -12.13 4.48 0.50
C ASP A 237 -12.82 3.44 -0.38
N GLY A 238 -12.10 2.37 -0.70
CA GLY A 238 -12.57 1.25 -1.51
C GLY A 238 -12.29 -0.06 -0.81
N PHE A 239 -13.31 -0.85 -0.52
CA PHE A 239 -13.14 -2.10 0.25
C PHE A 239 -14.21 -3.14 -0.06
N LEU A 240 -13.96 -4.40 0.28
CA LEU A 240 -15.00 -5.43 0.23
C LEU A 240 -15.98 -5.33 1.40
N GLY A 241 -17.27 -5.44 1.09
CA GLY A 241 -18.34 -5.49 2.06
C GLY A 241 -19.55 -6.29 1.59
N TYR A 242 -20.59 -6.31 2.43
CA TYR A 242 -21.87 -7.00 2.21
C TYR A 242 -21.68 -8.47 1.83
N GLY A 243 -20.84 -9.18 2.61
CA GLY A 243 -20.66 -10.61 2.47
C GLY A 243 -21.99 -11.36 2.64
N SER A 244 -22.33 -12.18 1.65
CA SER A 244 -23.52 -13.03 1.67
C SER A 244 -23.20 -14.37 1.01
N GLY A 245 -23.73 -15.45 1.56
CA GLY A 245 -23.55 -16.80 1.01
C GLY A 245 -24.52 -17.77 1.67
N HIS A 246 -25.05 -18.69 0.89
CA HIS A 246 -25.91 -19.77 1.35
C HIS A 246 -25.32 -21.09 0.89
N GLY A 247 -24.86 -21.92 1.83
CA GLY A 247 -24.30 -23.23 1.53
C GLY A 247 -23.36 -23.72 2.64
N PRO A 248 -22.95 -24.99 2.57
CA PRO A 248 -22.11 -25.60 3.60
C PRO A 248 -20.63 -25.23 3.46
N TYR A 249 -20.22 -24.52 2.40
CA TYR A 249 -18.81 -24.25 2.11
C TYR A 249 -18.47 -22.77 2.27
N LEU A 250 -17.25 -22.49 2.77
CA LEU A 250 -16.75 -21.11 2.87
C LEU A 250 -16.73 -20.41 1.50
N SER A 251 -16.43 -21.15 0.43
CA SER A 251 -16.43 -20.67 -0.96
C SER A 251 -17.76 -20.06 -1.44
N ASP A 252 -18.85 -20.38 -0.74
CA ASP A 252 -20.20 -19.91 -1.05
C ASP A 252 -20.41 -18.46 -0.57
N ILE A 253 -19.51 -17.95 0.28
CA ILE A 253 -19.52 -16.55 0.74
C ILE A 253 -18.97 -15.66 -0.38
N LYS A 254 -19.78 -14.69 -0.79
CA LYS A 254 -19.41 -13.68 -1.79
C LYS A 254 -19.58 -12.28 -1.21
N ALA A 255 -18.64 -11.40 -1.49
CA ALA A 255 -18.68 -9.99 -1.13
C ALA A 255 -18.57 -9.11 -2.38
N ARG A 256 -18.99 -7.86 -2.26
CA ARG A 256 -18.93 -6.85 -3.32
C ARG A 256 -17.96 -5.74 -2.96
N GLU A 257 -17.42 -5.10 -3.98
CA GLU A 257 -16.59 -3.92 -3.84
C GLU A 257 -17.46 -2.68 -3.57
N VAL A 258 -17.10 -1.92 -2.54
CA VAL A 258 -17.84 -0.76 -2.05
C VAL A 258 -16.98 0.48 -2.18
N LEU A 259 -17.55 1.54 -2.76
CA LEU A 259 -17.01 2.90 -2.72
C LEU A 259 -17.65 3.64 -1.55
N LEU A 260 -16.82 4.11 -0.62
CA LEU A 260 -17.20 5.02 0.45
C LEU A 260 -16.72 6.43 0.11
N ILE A 261 -17.60 7.43 0.22
CA ILE A 261 -17.21 8.85 0.29
C ILE A 261 -17.79 9.43 1.58
N ALA A 262 -16.96 10.07 2.38
CA ALA A 262 -17.33 10.72 3.62
C ALA A 262 -16.74 12.12 3.73
N ASN A 263 -17.33 12.94 4.59
CA ASN A 263 -16.75 14.23 4.96
C ASN A 263 -15.61 14.02 5.96
N ALA A 264 -14.38 14.35 5.57
CA ALA A 264 -13.16 14.09 6.35
C ALA A 264 -13.10 14.86 7.69
N SER A 265 -13.84 15.97 7.83
CA SER A 265 -13.90 16.73 9.10
C SER A 265 -14.87 16.14 10.11
N THR A 266 -15.93 15.48 9.66
CA THR A 266 -17.04 15.06 10.53
C THR A 266 -17.24 13.54 10.58
N GLY A 267 -16.62 12.79 9.66
CA GLY A 267 -16.87 11.37 9.46
C GLY A 267 -18.24 11.05 8.86
N LYS A 268 -19.03 12.05 8.48
CA LYS A 268 -20.37 11.81 7.91
C LYS A 268 -20.24 11.15 6.53
N ILE A 269 -20.80 9.95 6.38
CA ILE A 269 -20.91 9.26 5.09
C ILE A 269 -21.81 10.08 4.17
N LEU A 270 -21.32 10.31 2.95
CA LEU A 270 -22.02 11.02 1.87
C LEU A 270 -22.47 10.05 0.78
N VAL A 271 -21.63 9.07 0.45
CA VAL A 271 -21.88 8.05 -0.57
C VAL A 271 -21.42 6.71 -0.04
N LEU A 272 -22.21 5.67 -0.30
CA LEU A 272 -21.88 4.28 -0.03
C LEU A 272 -22.50 3.42 -1.13
N GLU A 273 -21.71 3.14 -2.16
CA GLU A 273 -22.20 2.58 -3.43
C GLU A 273 -21.44 1.32 -3.81
N ASN A 274 -22.08 0.50 -4.66
CA ASN A 274 -21.45 -0.66 -5.26
C ASN A 274 -20.64 -0.23 -6.49
N VAL A 275 -19.39 -0.66 -6.61
CA VAL A 275 -18.49 -0.24 -7.71
C VAL A 275 -18.72 -1.09 -8.95
N THR A 276 -18.99 -2.39 -8.79
CA THR A 276 -19.24 -3.30 -9.92
C THR A 276 -20.31 -4.32 -9.56
N ASN A 277 -20.96 -4.92 -10.57
CA ASN A 277 -21.91 -6.02 -10.33
C ASN A 277 -21.24 -7.37 -10.04
N LYS A 278 -19.90 -7.42 -9.98
CA LYS A 278 -19.16 -8.65 -9.72
C LYS A 278 -19.05 -8.87 -8.20
N THR A 279 -19.04 -10.12 -7.80
CA THR A 279 -18.72 -10.52 -6.43
C THR A 279 -17.54 -11.47 -6.42
N VAL A 280 -16.81 -11.49 -5.31
CA VAL A 280 -15.63 -12.34 -5.10
C VAL A 280 -15.71 -12.99 -3.73
N HIS A 281 -15.05 -14.14 -3.56
CA HIS A 281 -14.91 -14.68 -2.22
C HIS A 281 -13.88 -13.84 -1.43
N PRO A 282 -14.14 -13.45 -0.17
CA PRO A 282 -13.24 -12.55 0.58
C PRO A 282 -11.81 -13.05 0.77
N SER A 283 -11.51 -14.34 0.59
CA SER A 283 -10.12 -14.83 0.63
C SER A 283 -9.38 -14.79 -0.70
N ASP A 284 -10.08 -14.52 -1.81
CA ASP A 284 -9.47 -14.56 -3.15
C ASP A 284 -8.60 -13.32 -3.43
N THR A 285 -8.75 -12.29 -2.60
CA THR A 285 -8.09 -10.99 -2.78
C THR A 285 -7.55 -10.46 -1.44
N ASN A 286 -6.63 -9.49 -1.52
CA ASN A 286 -6.47 -8.53 -0.43
C ASN A 286 -7.61 -7.50 -0.59
N ASN A 287 -8.29 -7.15 0.50
CA ASN A 287 -9.67 -6.68 0.43
C ASN A 287 -9.82 -5.15 0.44
N GLY A 288 -8.72 -4.43 0.24
CA GLY A 288 -8.69 -2.98 0.04
C GLY A 288 -8.32 -2.59 -1.40
N TYR A 289 -8.98 -1.54 -1.90
CA TYR A 289 -8.85 -0.98 -3.24
C TYR A 289 -8.51 0.50 -3.08
N ASN A 290 -7.23 0.82 -3.19
CA ASN A 290 -6.76 2.14 -2.79
C ASN A 290 -7.16 3.17 -3.85
N PRO A 291 -8.02 4.17 -3.54
CA PRO A 291 -8.38 5.20 -4.49
C PRO A 291 -7.27 6.24 -4.64
N LEU A 292 -7.17 6.85 -5.82
CA LEU A 292 -6.54 8.15 -5.97
C LEU A 292 -7.65 9.21 -6.05
N VAL A 293 -7.65 10.18 -5.15
CA VAL A 293 -8.60 11.31 -5.20
C VAL A 293 -7.84 12.61 -5.44
N ILE A 294 -8.09 13.24 -6.58
CA ILE A 294 -7.42 14.48 -6.96
C ILE A 294 -8.26 15.25 -7.97
N ASN A 295 -8.20 16.58 -7.92
CA ASN A 295 -8.93 17.46 -8.85
C ASN A 295 -10.43 17.10 -8.97
N SER A 296 -11.06 16.80 -7.82
CA SER A 296 -12.47 16.40 -7.71
C SER A 296 -12.85 15.12 -8.47
N THR A 297 -11.87 14.30 -8.83
CA THR A 297 -12.05 12.99 -9.46
C THR A 297 -11.49 11.91 -8.55
N ILE A 298 -12.22 10.81 -8.43
CA ILE A 298 -11.82 9.59 -7.74
C ILE A 298 -11.46 8.58 -8.81
N TYR A 299 -10.24 8.05 -8.81
CA TYR A 299 -9.82 6.94 -9.64
C TYR A 299 -9.71 5.70 -8.76
N LEU A 300 -10.60 4.74 -8.96
CA LEU A 300 -10.71 3.55 -8.14
C LEU A 300 -10.37 2.30 -8.96
N PRO A 301 -9.32 1.55 -8.59
CA PRO A 301 -9.07 0.21 -9.12
C PRO A 301 -10.15 -0.77 -8.67
N THR A 302 -10.54 -1.71 -9.54
CA THR A 302 -11.68 -2.60 -9.26
C THR A 302 -11.32 -4.10 -9.19
N ILE A 303 -12.24 -4.90 -8.63
CA ILE A 303 -12.20 -6.38 -8.65
C ILE A 303 -12.28 -6.99 -10.05
N THR A 304 -12.73 -6.24 -11.04
CA THR A 304 -12.81 -6.69 -12.44
C THR A 304 -11.52 -6.42 -13.21
N GLY A 305 -10.54 -5.77 -12.59
CA GLY A 305 -9.28 -5.43 -13.27
C GLY A 305 -9.42 -4.21 -14.18
N THR A 306 -10.33 -3.30 -13.85
CA THR A 306 -10.49 -1.97 -14.47
C THR A 306 -10.02 -0.87 -13.51
N VAL A 307 -9.93 0.35 -14.02
CA VAL A 307 -9.95 1.57 -13.21
C VAL A 307 -11.22 2.33 -13.58
N GLU A 308 -11.97 2.75 -12.56
CA GLU A 308 -13.19 3.54 -12.72
C GLU A 308 -12.99 4.94 -12.16
N ALA A 309 -13.49 5.93 -12.89
CA ALA A 309 -13.46 7.31 -12.43
C ALA A 309 -14.83 7.75 -11.95
N PHE A 310 -14.91 8.30 -10.75
CA PHE A 310 -16.11 8.88 -10.17
C PHE A 310 -15.90 10.35 -9.85
N ASN A 311 -16.98 11.14 -9.83
CA ASN A 311 -16.95 12.44 -9.18
C ASN A 311 -17.12 12.29 -7.65
N LEU A 312 -16.99 13.41 -6.92
CA LEU A 312 -17.13 13.43 -5.45
C LEU A 312 -18.56 13.16 -4.94
N GLN A 313 -19.55 13.05 -5.84
CA GLN A 313 -20.91 12.62 -5.53
C GLN A 313 -21.12 11.12 -5.81
N GLY A 314 -20.07 10.37 -6.16
CA GLY A 314 -20.15 8.94 -6.45
C GLY A 314 -20.71 8.61 -7.83
N LYS A 315 -20.87 9.59 -8.73
CA LYS A 315 -21.33 9.35 -10.09
C LYS A 315 -20.16 8.87 -10.95
N LEU A 316 -20.32 7.72 -11.59
CA LEU A 316 -19.38 7.20 -12.58
C LEU A 316 -19.24 8.18 -13.76
N LEU A 317 -18.00 8.52 -14.09
CA LEU A 317 -17.60 9.38 -15.20
C LEU A 317 -17.14 8.54 -16.40
N TRP A 318 -16.30 7.54 -16.15
CA TRP A 318 -15.83 6.59 -17.16
C TRP A 318 -15.31 5.31 -16.49
N SER A 319 -15.23 4.22 -17.26
CA SER A 319 -14.59 2.96 -16.89
C SER A 319 -13.55 2.62 -17.94
N SER A 320 -12.35 2.22 -17.53
CA SER A 320 -11.33 1.75 -18.47
C SER A 320 -11.75 0.42 -19.11
N PRO A 321 -11.17 0.03 -20.27
CA PRO A 321 -11.17 -1.38 -20.65
C PRO A 321 -10.63 -2.25 -19.50
N GLN A 322 -10.94 -3.55 -19.51
CA GLN A 322 -10.26 -4.47 -18.62
C GLN A 322 -8.76 -4.47 -18.95
N ILE A 323 -7.93 -4.13 -17.97
CA ILE A 323 -6.47 -4.02 -18.12
C ILE A 323 -5.72 -5.10 -17.32
N SER A 324 -6.47 -5.88 -16.54
CA SER A 324 -5.96 -7.02 -15.79
C SER A 324 -6.94 -8.18 -15.80
N ASN A 325 -6.41 -9.40 -15.82
CA ASN A 325 -7.21 -10.62 -15.55
C ASN A 325 -7.37 -10.87 -14.04
N THR A 326 -6.72 -10.07 -13.21
CA THR A 326 -6.73 -10.17 -11.75
C THR A 326 -7.13 -8.85 -11.12
N VAL A 327 -7.44 -8.86 -9.82
CA VAL A 327 -7.71 -7.64 -9.06
C VAL A 327 -6.53 -6.64 -9.11
N ILE A 328 -6.85 -5.36 -9.21
CA ILE A 328 -5.91 -4.24 -9.07
C ILE A 328 -6.18 -3.60 -7.69
N GLN A 329 -5.12 -3.38 -6.91
CA GLN A 329 -5.24 -2.92 -5.52
C GLN A 329 -4.46 -1.64 -5.26
N SER A 330 -3.35 -1.42 -5.98
CA SER A 330 -2.56 -0.21 -5.85
C SER A 330 -3.30 0.98 -6.43
N ALA A 331 -3.20 2.11 -5.73
CA ALA A 331 -3.72 3.36 -6.24
C ALA A 331 -3.00 3.73 -7.55
N PRO A 332 -3.72 4.21 -8.57
CA PRO A 332 -3.09 4.76 -9.76
C PRO A 332 -2.19 5.93 -9.38
N LEU A 333 -1.08 6.11 -10.10
CA LEU A 333 -0.27 7.32 -10.01
C LEU A 333 -0.70 8.30 -11.11
N LEU A 334 -1.13 9.51 -10.73
CA LEU A 334 -1.36 10.57 -11.70
C LEU A 334 -0.06 11.32 -12.01
N TYR A 335 0.31 11.34 -13.29
CA TYR A 335 1.38 12.19 -13.81
C TYR A 335 0.85 13.01 -14.99
N LYS A 336 0.70 14.32 -14.78
CA LYS A 336 0.03 15.24 -15.72
C LYS A 336 -1.38 14.72 -16.06
N ASN A 337 -1.60 14.27 -17.29
CA ASN A 337 -2.89 13.77 -17.77
C ASN A 337 -2.92 12.24 -17.91
N PHE A 338 -1.94 11.54 -17.35
CA PHE A 338 -1.80 10.09 -17.44
C PHE A 338 -1.95 9.43 -16.08
N LEU A 339 -2.71 8.35 -16.03
CA LEU A 339 -2.74 7.43 -14.90
C LEU A 339 -1.80 6.26 -15.20
N ILE A 340 -0.87 6.01 -14.30
CA ILE A 340 0.06 4.88 -14.36
C ILE A 340 -0.42 3.82 -13.37
N VAL A 341 -0.72 2.62 -13.87
CA VAL A 341 -1.33 1.53 -13.11
C VAL A 341 -0.48 0.29 -13.26
N THR A 342 -0.02 -0.28 -12.13
CA THR A 342 0.72 -1.54 -12.13
C THR A 342 -0.24 -2.71 -11.98
N THR A 343 -0.09 -3.72 -12.82
CA THR A 343 -0.98 -4.89 -12.79
C THR A 343 -0.27 -6.15 -13.28
N GLY A 344 0.10 -7.01 -12.32
CA GLY A 344 0.74 -8.28 -12.61
C GLY A 344 2.07 -8.04 -13.31
N PRO A 345 2.29 -8.47 -14.55
CA PRO A 345 3.53 -8.19 -15.26
C PRO A 345 3.58 -6.84 -15.97
N ASN A 346 2.52 -6.02 -15.92
CA ASN A 346 2.38 -4.84 -16.79
C ASN A 346 2.34 -3.53 -16.00
N ILE A 347 2.89 -2.47 -16.60
CA ILE A 347 2.60 -1.07 -16.27
C ILE A 347 1.70 -0.53 -17.38
N VAL A 348 0.45 -0.21 -17.05
CA VAL A 348 -0.54 0.31 -17.98
C VAL A 348 -0.68 1.81 -17.81
N VAL A 349 -0.63 2.54 -18.92
CA VAL A 349 -0.81 3.99 -18.94
C VAL A 349 -2.18 4.30 -19.52
N LEU A 350 -3.02 4.97 -18.76
CA LEU A 350 -4.35 5.42 -19.18
C LEU A 350 -4.36 6.95 -19.33
N ASN A 351 -5.19 7.46 -20.23
CA ASN A 351 -5.56 8.87 -20.23
C ASN A 351 -6.50 9.14 -19.03
N ALA A 352 -6.15 10.11 -18.17
CA ALA A 352 -6.89 10.40 -16.94
C ALA A 352 -8.29 11.01 -17.16
N SER A 353 -8.56 11.57 -18.34
CA SER A 353 -9.85 12.22 -18.66
C SER A 353 -10.92 11.24 -19.16
N GLY A 354 -10.51 10.09 -19.71
CA GLY A 354 -11.45 9.14 -20.34
C GLY A 354 -11.09 7.66 -20.23
N GLY A 355 -10.04 7.29 -19.50
CA GLY A 355 -9.70 5.89 -19.23
C GLY A 355 -9.14 5.10 -20.42
N LYS A 356 -8.92 5.74 -21.58
CA LYS A 356 -8.33 5.10 -22.77
C LYS A 356 -6.91 4.61 -22.46
N VAL A 357 -6.60 3.37 -22.81
CA VAL A 357 -5.23 2.84 -22.77
C VAL A 357 -4.37 3.57 -23.79
N ILE A 358 -3.29 4.17 -23.32
CA ILE A 358 -2.26 4.85 -24.11
C ILE A 358 -1.09 3.90 -24.39
N ASN A 359 -0.68 3.15 -23.37
CA ASN A 359 0.44 2.22 -23.47
C ASN A 359 0.28 1.06 -22.50
N VAL A 360 0.88 -0.08 -22.85
CA VAL A 360 1.09 -1.22 -21.96
C VAL A 360 2.57 -1.60 -22.02
N TYR A 361 3.28 -1.36 -20.93
CA TYR A 361 4.68 -1.75 -20.78
C TYR A 361 4.78 -3.08 -20.04
N HIS A 362 5.36 -4.09 -20.69
CA HIS A 362 5.53 -5.42 -20.11
C HIS A 362 6.88 -5.54 -19.38
N THR A 363 6.84 -5.99 -18.14
CA THR A 363 8.01 -6.27 -17.29
C THR A 363 8.21 -7.79 -17.16
N PRO A 364 9.43 -8.28 -16.86
CA PRO A 364 9.67 -9.70 -16.61
C PRO A 364 9.32 -10.09 -15.16
N PHE A 365 8.76 -9.15 -14.39
CA PHE A 365 8.53 -9.26 -12.95
C PHE A 365 7.03 -9.23 -12.67
N ILE A 366 6.66 -9.55 -11.42
CA ILE A 366 5.30 -9.31 -10.95
C ILE A 366 5.30 -8.05 -10.08
N ILE A 367 4.58 -7.03 -10.55
CA ILE A 367 4.40 -5.73 -9.91
C ILE A 367 2.95 -5.52 -9.51
N ARG A 368 2.77 -5.02 -8.28
CA ARG A 368 1.48 -4.69 -7.67
C ARG A 368 1.56 -3.43 -6.79
N GLN A 369 2.72 -2.80 -6.75
CA GLN A 369 3.07 -1.70 -5.87
C GLN A 369 2.81 -0.37 -6.59
N GLN A 370 2.83 0.75 -5.87
CA GLN A 370 2.74 2.05 -6.51
C GLN A 370 4.15 2.53 -6.86
N PRO A 371 4.42 2.90 -8.13
CA PRO A 371 5.75 3.38 -8.53
C PRO A 371 5.97 4.81 -8.03
N VAL A 372 7.24 5.21 -7.96
CA VAL A 372 7.63 6.61 -7.74
C VAL A 372 8.22 7.20 -9.02
N ILE A 373 7.91 8.47 -9.31
CA ILE A 373 8.54 9.21 -10.40
C ILE A 373 9.58 10.17 -9.82
N VAL A 374 10.84 10.01 -10.24
CA VAL A 374 11.95 10.87 -9.88
C VAL A 374 12.48 11.52 -11.15
N GLY A 375 12.17 12.81 -11.33
CA GLY A 375 12.48 13.53 -12.56
C GLY A 375 11.81 12.89 -13.78
N GLN A 376 12.61 12.29 -14.66
CA GLN A 376 12.16 11.64 -15.90
C GLN A 376 12.25 10.10 -15.83
N THR A 377 12.18 9.53 -14.63
CA THR A 377 12.32 8.09 -14.41
C THR A 377 11.28 7.59 -13.44
N VAL A 378 10.70 6.46 -13.79
CA VAL A 378 9.83 5.66 -12.95
C VAL A 378 10.70 4.63 -12.24
N ILE A 379 10.55 4.53 -10.92
CA ILE A 379 11.25 3.55 -10.10
C ILE A 379 10.19 2.70 -9.43
N GLU A 380 10.38 1.40 -9.51
CA GLU A 380 9.41 0.43 -9.02
C GLU A 380 10.11 -0.76 -8.38
N THR A 381 9.43 -1.33 -7.41
CA THR A 381 9.79 -2.55 -6.71
C THR A 381 8.85 -3.69 -7.11
N THR A 382 9.26 -4.92 -6.91
CA THR A 382 8.49 -6.07 -7.37
C THR A 382 8.14 -7.03 -6.24
N SER A 383 7.03 -7.73 -6.42
CA SER A 383 6.68 -8.88 -5.59
C SER A 383 7.65 -10.06 -5.76
N THR A 384 8.60 -9.98 -6.70
CA THR A 384 9.65 -10.97 -6.94
C THR A 384 11.01 -10.53 -6.41
N ASP A 385 11.06 -9.51 -5.54
CA ASP A 385 12.27 -8.98 -4.90
C ASP A 385 13.27 -8.37 -5.89
N TRP A 386 12.78 -7.42 -6.68
CA TRP A 386 13.59 -6.56 -7.54
C TRP A 386 13.24 -5.09 -7.32
N VAL A 387 14.21 -4.24 -7.64
CA VAL A 387 13.98 -2.81 -7.87
C VAL A 387 14.58 -2.44 -9.22
N PHE A 388 13.82 -1.67 -10.00
CA PHE A 388 14.22 -1.27 -11.34
C PHE A 388 13.79 0.17 -11.65
N ALA A 389 14.47 0.76 -12.62
CA ALA A 389 14.22 2.12 -13.10
C ALA A 389 13.92 2.12 -14.61
N ILE A 390 12.85 2.80 -15.03
CA ILE A 390 12.42 2.95 -16.43
C ILE A 390 12.38 4.44 -16.78
N PRO A 391 12.93 4.87 -17.93
CA PRO A 391 12.71 6.21 -18.45
C PRO A 391 11.22 6.47 -18.65
N LEU A 392 10.72 7.59 -18.13
CA LEU A 392 9.29 7.93 -18.22
C LEU A 392 8.80 8.04 -19.67
N VAL A 393 9.69 8.41 -20.60
CA VAL A 393 9.41 8.44 -22.05
C VAL A 393 9.07 7.06 -22.61
N ASP A 394 9.60 5.98 -22.02
CA ASP A 394 9.29 4.61 -22.42
C ASP A 394 7.89 4.15 -21.92
N LEU A 395 7.24 4.94 -21.06
CA LEU A 395 5.86 4.69 -20.64
C LEU A 395 4.87 5.62 -21.34
N LEU A 396 5.21 6.90 -21.51
CA LEU A 396 4.29 7.94 -21.97
C LEU A 396 4.25 8.13 -23.50
N HIS A 397 4.25 7.03 -24.25
CA HIS A 397 4.13 7.06 -25.71
C HIS A 397 2.98 6.15 -26.18
N GLU A 398 2.36 6.49 -27.30
CA GLU A 398 1.34 5.63 -27.89
C GLU A 398 1.98 4.40 -28.52
N THR A 399 1.56 3.21 -28.12
CA THR A 399 1.85 1.97 -28.84
C THR A 399 0.58 1.32 -29.33
N GLU A 400 0.66 0.56 -30.42
CA GLU A 400 -0.41 -0.39 -30.76
C GLU A 400 -0.58 -1.35 -29.59
N VAL A 401 -1.73 -1.28 -28.91
CA VAL A 401 -2.07 -2.13 -27.77
C VAL A 401 -2.32 -3.55 -28.30
N PRO A 402 -1.44 -4.53 -28.07
CA PRO A 402 -1.75 -5.90 -28.44
C PRO A 402 -2.88 -6.42 -27.53
N PRO A 403 -3.68 -7.40 -27.99
CA PRO A 403 -4.68 -8.05 -27.14
C PRO A 403 -4.06 -8.57 -25.83
N LEU A 404 -4.81 -8.46 -24.72
CA LEU A 404 -4.42 -9.02 -23.43
C LEU A 404 -3.95 -10.48 -23.60
N GLY A 405 -2.66 -10.75 -23.34
CA GLY A 405 -2.06 -12.08 -23.49
C GLY A 405 -1.05 -12.23 -24.63
N VAL A 406 -0.90 -11.22 -25.50
CA VAL A 406 0.13 -11.22 -26.56
C VAL A 406 1.18 -10.16 -26.23
N ALA A 407 2.30 -10.58 -25.61
CA ALA A 407 3.39 -9.66 -25.26
C ALA A 407 4.30 -9.41 -26.47
N LYS A 408 4.49 -8.13 -26.85
CA LYS A 408 5.77 -7.71 -27.42
C LYS A 408 6.73 -7.58 -26.24
N LEU A 409 7.64 -8.54 -26.07
CA LEU A 409 8.81 -8.34 -25.22
C LEU A 409 9.58 -7.16 -25.82
N TYR A 410 9.72 -6.06 -25.08
CA TYR A 410 10.60 -4.96 -25.48
C TYR A 410 12.03 -5.52 -25.51
N PRO A 411 12.65 -5.72 -26.69
CA PRO A 411 13.91 -6.47 -26.82
C PRO A 411 15.06 -5.83 -26.03
N ASN A 412 14.94 -4.54 -25.73
CA ASN A 412 15.98 -3.73 -25.10
C ASN A 412 16.01 -3.82 -23.57
N MET A 413 15.02 -4.43 -22.92
CA MET A 413 15.01 -4.54 -21.46
C MET A 413 16.06 -5.57 -21.01
N LEU A 414 16.11 -6.74 -21.65
CA LEU A 414 17.10 -7.79 -21.37
C LEU A 414 18.53 -7.39 -21.80
N LEU A 415 18.69 -6.62 -22.88
CA LEU A 415 20.01 -6.17 -23.34
C LEU A 415 20.65 -5.14 -22.39
N ARG A 416 19.85 -4.41 -21.60
CA ARG A 416 20.33 -3.39 -20.63
C ARG A 416 20.32 -3.88 -19.17
N LEU A 417 19.99 -5.15 -18.93
CA LEU A 417 19.89 -5.83 -17.63
C LEU A 417 21.23 -6.41 -17.12
N HIS A 418 22.38 -5.91 -17.61
CA HIS A 418 23.71 -6.41 -17.24
C HIS A 418 24.23 -5.77 -15.93
N ILE A 419 23.63 -6.12 -14.79
CA ILE A 419 24.35 -6.11 -13.51
C ILE A 419 24.13 -7.48 -12.84
N ARG A 420 24.98 -8.43 -13.20
CA ARG A 420 25.15 -9.69 -12.47
C ARG A 420 26.15 -9.43 -11.35
N VAL A 421 25.69 -9.22 -10.12
CA VAL A 421 26.58 -9.18 -8.96
C VAL A 421 26.96 -10.62 -8.63
N THR A 422 28.11 -11.07 -9.13
CA THR A 422 28.75 -12.28 -8.64
C THR A 422 29.26 -11.99 -7.23
N VAL A 423 28.65 -12.61 -6.22
CA VAL A 423 29.24 -12.66 -4.87
C VAL A 423 30.49 -13.51 -4.99
N LYS A 424 31.68 -12.90 -4.89
CA LYS A 424 32.90 -13.67 -4.64
C LYS A 424 32.75 -14.28 -3.24
N ALA A 425 32.84 -15.60 -3.19
CA ALA A 425 32.78 -16.41 -1.98
C ALA A 425 33.83 -16.00 -0.94
#